data_AF-A0A524KUK7-F1
#
_entry.id   AF-A0A524KUK7-F1
#
_cell.length_a   1.000
_cell.length_b   1.000
_cell.length_c   1.000
_cell.angle_alpha   90.00
_cell.angle_beta   90.00
_cell.angle_gamma   90.00
#
_symmetry.space_group_name_H-M   'P 1'
#
loop_
_entity.id
_entity.type
_entity.pdbx_description
1 polymer ?
#
loop_
_entity_poly.entity_id
_entity_poly.type
_entity_poly.pdbx_seq_one_letter_code
_entity_poly.pdbx_strand_id
1 'polypeptide(L)'
;MPYILERLPGREYYTLAESLSPFPDSVTLSGLDNDERESVRLVNEYSDRNLHKLFSKQRSVREFIDNVTDREFEKLIKPYIESRIHHCLHIALSEEIPLYLQKTRITTLHPEDRLSIEPAEGIPVFRFDRSHEGSSYSLLVESAGQPLDLRNSVIEILSNKPCVIRVGHVI
;
A
#
# COMPACT_ATOMS: atom_id res chain seq x y z
N MET A 1 5.21 1.71 -6.11
CA MET A 1 5.42 2.32 -7.44
C MET A 1 5.29 1.22 -8.49
N PRO A 2 4.55 1.44 -9.59
CA PRO A 2 4.35 0.43 -10.62
C PRO A 2 5.57 0.35 -11.57
N TYR A 3 6.02 -0.87 -11.86
CA TYR A 3 7.16 -1.14 -12.73
C TYR A 3 6.90 -2.35 -13.62
N ILE A 4 7.49 -2.34 -14.82
CA ILE A 4 7.72 -3.56 -15.59
C ILE A 4 8.96 -4.25 -15.04
N LEU A 5 8.83 -5.54 -14.74
CA LEU A 5 9.90 -6.37 -14.21
C LEU A 5 10.45 -7.27 -15.30
N GLU A 6 11.78 -7.38 -15.36
CA GLU A 6 12.46 -8.33 -16.22
C GLU A 6 13.25 -9.34 -15.40
N ARG A 7 13.16 -10.62 -15.79
CA ARG A 7 14.00 -11.68 -15.22
C ARG A 7 15.13 -12.00 -16.18
N LEU A 8 16.36 -11.78 -15.72
CA LEU A 8 17.55 -12.10 -16.51
C LEU A 8 17.82 -13.62 -16.51
N PRO A 9 18.19 -14.22 -17.66
CA PRO A 9 18.54 -15.64 -17.73
C PRO A 9 19.65 -16.01 -16.73
N GLY A 10 19.44 -17.08 -15.96
CA GLY A 10 20.40 -17.57 -14.97
C GLY A 10 20.43 -16.78 -13.65
N ARG A 11 19.53 -15.82 -13.45
CA ARG A 11 19.38 -15.07 -12.18
C ARG A 11 18.03 -15.35 -11.53
N GLU A 12 18.04 -15.38 -10.20
CA GLU A 12 16.84 -15.61 -9.38
C GLU A 12 16.13 -14.32 -8.95
N TYR A 13 16.62 -13.15 -9.37
CA TYR A 13 16.04 -11.85 -9.07
C TYR A 13 15.52 -11.13 -10.32
N TYR A 14 14.62 -10.18 -10.11
CA TYR A 14 14.08 -9.29 -11.13
C TYR A 14 14.84 -7.96 -11.15
N THR A 15 14.91 -7.33 -12.32
CA THR A 15 15.35 -5.95 -12.49
C THR A 15 14.19 -5.05 -12.87
N LEU A 16 14.23 -3.80 -12.42
CA LEU A 16 13.25 -2.78 -12.80
C LEU A 16 13.55 -2.31 -14.24
N ALA A 17 12.76 -2.77 -15.21
CA ALA A 17 12.98 -2.46 -16.63
C ALA A 17 12.42 -1.08 -16.99
N GLU A 18 11.19 -0.80 -16.58
CA GLU A 18 10.50 0.47 -16.87
C GLU A 18 9.67 0.93 -15.67
N SER A 19 9.75 2.23 -15.32
CA SER A 19 8.84 2.86 -14.35
C SER A 19 7.57 3.33 -15.05
N LEU A 20 6.40 2.89 -14.59
CA LEU A 20 5.11 3.28 -15.16
C LEU A 20 4.51 4.54 -14.53
N SER A 21 5.28 5.21 -13.68
CA SER A 21 4.91 6.47 -13.02
C SER A 21 6.13 7.39 -12.94
N PRO A 22 5.98 8.72 -13.12
CA PRO A 22 4.72 9.43 -13.35
C PRO A 22 4.25 9.44 -14.82
N PHE A 23 5.09 9.00 -15.76
CA PHE A 23 4.83 9.07 -17.20
C PHE A 23 5.14 7.71 -17.83
N PRO A 24 4.16 6.78 -17.90
CA PRO A 24 4.35 5.48 -18.55
C PRO A 24 4.49 5.65 -20.07
N ASP A 25 5.26 4.78 -20.73
CA ASP A 25 5.30 4.74 -22.19
C ASP A 25 3.94 4.29 -22.76
N SER A 26 3.48 4.95 -23.83
CA SER A 26 2.16 4.69 -24.41
C SER A 26 2.03 3.29 -25.04
N VAL A 27 3.13 2.74 -25.58
CA VAL A 27 3.16 1.40 -26.15
C VAL A 27 3.08 0.38 -25.02
N THR A 28 3.89 0.54 -23.97
CA THR A 28 3.84 -0.32 -22.78
C THR A 28 2.45 -0.30 -22.14
N LEU A 29 1.85 0.87 -21.94
CA LEU A 29 0.52 1.02 -21.33
C LEU A 29 -0.61 0.38 -22.16
N SER A 30 -0.45 0.32 -23.48
CA SER A 30 -1.41 -0.32 -24.39
C SER A 30 -1.35 -1.85 -24.32
N GLY A 31 -0.21 -2.41 -23.90
CA GLY A 31 -0.01 -3.85 -23.71
C GLY A 31 -0.52 -4.38 -22.36
N LEU A 32 -0.71 -3.50 -21.38
CA LEU A 32 -1.29 -3.86 -20.08
C LEU A 32 -2.78 -4.19 -20.21
N ASP A 33 -3.26 -5.09 -19.36
CA ASP A 33 -4.68 -5.32 -19.21
C ASP A 33 -5.39 -4.13 -18.52
N ASN A 34 -6.70 -4.25 -18.28
CA ASN A 34 -7.48 -3.16 -17.73
C ASN A 34 -7.14 -2.88 -16.27
N ASP A 35 -6.84 -3.91 -15.47
CA ASP A 35 -6.64 -3.81 -14.03
C ASP A 35 -5.21 -3.39 -13.69
N GLU A 36 -4.23 -3.86 -14.47
CA GLU A 36 -2.86 -3.34 -14.47
C GLU A 36 -2.85 -1.85 -14.84
N ARG A 37 -3.58 -1.46 -15.89
CA ARG A 37 -3.68 -0.05 -16.32
C ARG A 37 -4.39 0.81 -15.28
N GLU A 38 -5.43 0.28 -14.64
CA GLU A 38 -6.12 0.94 -13.55
C GLU A 38 -5.19 1.15 -12.34
N SER A 39 -4.40 0.14 -11.99
CA SER A 39 -3.39 0.24 -10.92
C SER A 39 -2.37 1.33 -11.21
N VAL A 40 -1.85 1.41 -12.45
CA VAL A 40 -0.95 2.47 -12.89
C VAL A 40 -1.63 3.84 -12.79
N ARG A 41 -2.89 3.95 -13.21
CA ARG A 41 -3.66 5.19 -13.13
C ARG A 41 -3.82 5.67 -11.69
N LEU A 42 -4.24 4.78 -10.78
CA LEU A 42 -4.42 5.06 -9.35
C LEU A 42 -3.12 5.54 -8.70
N VAL A 43 -1.98 4.88 -8.99
CA VAL A 43 -0.69 5.32 -8.45
C VAL A 43 -0.33 6.73 -8.93
N ASN A 44 -0.60 7.03 -10.20
CA ASN A 44 -0.31 8.34 -10.76
C ASN A 44 -1.21 9.45 -10.17
N GLU A 45 -2.45 9.15 -9.74
CA GLU A 45 -3.38 10.14 -9.16
C GLU A 45 -2.82 10.83 -7.91
N TYR A 46 -2.00 10.14 -7.13
CA TYR A 46 -1.40 10.71 -5.92
C TYR A 46 0.08 11.08 -6.08
N SER A 47 0.57 11.20 -7.31
CA SER A 47 1.87 11.85 -7.57
C SER A 47 1.87 13.30 -7.09
N ASP A 48 3.03 13.83 -6.70
CA ASP A 48 3.18 15.20 -6.19
C ASP A 48 2.53 16.25 -7.09
N ARG A 49 2.64 16.07 -8.41
CA ARG A 49 2.04 16.97 -9.41
C ARG A 49 0.52 16.93 -9.40
N ASN A 50 -0.08 15.75 -9.27
CA ASN A 50 -1.54 15.62 -9.23
C ASN A 50 -2.11 16.06 -7.88
N LEU A 51 -1.43 15.75 -6.78
CA LEU A 51 -1.77 16.28 -5.46
C LEU A 51 -1.69 17.81 -5.44
N HIS A 52 -0.62 18.39 -6.00
CA HIS A 52 -0.49 19.85 -6.14
C HIS A 52 -1.66 20.45 -6.91
N LYS A 53 -2.04 19.86 -8.05
CA LYS A 53 -3.16 20.32 -8.88
C LYS A 53 -4.52 20.25 -8.14
N LEU A 54 -4.72 19.24 -7.30
CA LEU A 54 -5.98 19.02 -6.58
C LEU A 54 -6.10 19.85 -5.31
N PHE A 55 -5.00 19.99 -4.55
CA PHE A 55 -5.03 20.50 -3.17
C PHE A 55 -4.32 21.83 -2.98
N SER A 56 -3.68 22.39 -4.01
CA SER A 56 -2.94 23.65 -3.88
C SER A 56 -3.33 24.70 -4.91
N LYS A 57 -3.19 25.97 -4.51
CA LYS A 57 -3.26 27.15 -5.39
C LYS A 57 -1.89 27.78 -5.62
N GLN A 58 -0.84 27.18 -5.07
CA GLN A 58 0.51 27.73 -5.12
C GLN A 58 1.14 27.54 -6.50
N ARG A 59 2.19 28.30 -6.78
CA ARG A 59 2.73 28.40 -8.14
C ARG A 59 3.52 27.18 -8.55
N SER A 60 4.07 26.44 -7.59
CA SER A 60 4.90 25.26 -7.86
C SER A 60 4.61 24.10 -6.91
N VAL A 61 4.94 22.89 -7.36
CA VAL A 61 4.85 21.66 -6.56
C VAL A 61 5.74 21.75 -5.31
N ARG A 62 6.94 22.32 -5.45
CA ARG A 62 7.87 22.49 -4.33
C ARG A 62 7.28 23.38 -3.23
N GLU A 63 6.75 24.53 -3.63
CA GLU A 63 6.09 25.44 -2.69
C GLU A 63 4.97 24.71 -1.94
N PHE A 64 4.21 23.85 -2.64
CA PHE A 64 3.12 23.09 -2.03
C PHE A 64 3.60 22.10 -0.99
N ILE A 65 4.64 21.33 -1.30
CA ILE A 65 5.23 20.40 -0.36
C ILE A 65 5.81 21.15 0.86
N ASP A 66 6.46 22.29 0.63
CA ASP A 66 7.11 23.07 1.69
C ASP A 66 6.10 23.78 2.61
N ASN A 67 4.88 24.08 2.13
CA ASN A 67 3.89 24.89 2.85
C ASN A 67 2.60 24.14 3.23
N VAL A 68 2.44 22.87 2.86
CA VAL A 68 1.27 22.09 3.26
C VAL A 68 1.23 21.99 4.78
N THR A 69 0.10 22.36 5.37
CA THR A 69 -0.04 22.26 6.83
C THR A 69 -0.36 20.83 7.24
N ASP A 70 0.06 20.42 8.44
CA ASP A 70 -0.29 19.10 9.00
C ASP A 70 -1.80 18.85 8.99
N ARG A 71 -2.59 19.90 9.24
CA ARG A 71 -4.05 19.81 9.22
C ARG A 71 -4.59 19.50 7.83
N GLU A 72 -4.09 20.15 6.79
CA GLU A 72 -4.50 19.88 5.40
C GLU A 72 -4.05 18.50 4.96
N PHE A 73 -2.82 18.12 5.34
CA PHE A 73 -2.28 16.81 5.06
C PHE A 73 -3.15 15.71 5.69
N GLU A 74 -3.35 15.73 7.00
CA GLU A 74 -4.08 14.69 7.74
C GLU A 74 -5.57 14.63 7.37
N LYS A 75 -6.21 15.76 7.06
CA LYS A 75 -7.67 15.79 6.81
C LYS A 75 -8.06 15.60 5.35
N LEU A 76 -7.20 15.96 4.41
CA LEU A 76 -7.54 16.00 2.98
C LEU A 76 -6.63 15.11 2.15
N ILE A 77 -5.31 15.35 2.22
CA ILE A 77 -4.36 14.73 1.29
C ILE A 77 -4.10 13.27 1.66
N LYS A 78 -3.81 12.98 2.93
CA LYS A 78 -3.54 11.63 3.40
C LYS A 78 -4.72 10.68 3.19
N PRO A 79 -5.98 11.02 3.55
CA PRO A 79 -7.12 10.16 3.21
C PRO A 79 -7.29 9.93 1.71
N TYR A 80 -6.99 10.92 0.88
CA TYR A 80 -6.99 10.77 -0.58
C TYR A 80 -5.95 9.74 -1.03
N ILE A 81 -4.70 9.87 -0.59
CA ILE A 81 -3.62 8.92 -0.89
C ILE A 81 -4.00 7.50 -0.42
N GLU A 82 -4.38 7.36 0.85
CA GLU A 82 -4.71 6.08 1.48
C GLU A 82 -5.84 5.35 0.74
N SER A 83 -6.87 6.09 0.28
CA SER A 83 -7.97 5.48 -0.50
C SER A 83 -7.50 4.88 -1.83
N ARG A 84 -6.49 5.47 -2.49
CA ARG A 84 -5.92 4.92 -3.73
C ARG A 84 -5.01 3.74 -3.44
N ILE A 85 -4.20 3.81 -2.37
CA ILE A 85 -3.40 2.68 -1.91
C ILE A 85 -4.29 1.47 -1.64
N HIS A 86 -5.37 1.65 -0.87
CA HIS A 86 -6.32 0.58 -0.59
C HIS A 86 -6.91 -0.01 -1.88
N HIS A 87 -7.31 0.83 -2.83
CA HIS A 87 -7.84 0.34 -4.11
C HIS A 87 -6.81 -0.43 -4.93
N CYS A 88 -5.55 0.04 -4.99
CA CYS A 88 -4.46 -0.69 -5.62
C CYS A 88 -4.25 -2.07 -4.98
N LEU A 89 -4.33 -2.17 -3.65
CA LEU A 89 -4.17 -3.44 -2.94
C LEU A 89 -5.34 -4.40 -3.23
N HIS A 90 -6.56 -3.89 -3.34
CA HIS A 90 -7.71 -4.69 -3.74
C HIS A 90 -7.55 -5.27 -5.16
N ILE A 91 -7.10 -4.45 -6.12
CA ILE A 91 -6.83 -4.92 -7.49
C ILE A 91 -5.70 -5.95 -7.48
N ALA A 92 -4.61 -5.67 -6.75
CA ALA A 92 -3.48 -6.58 -6.66
C ALA A 92 -3.84 -7.95 -6.05
N LEU A 93 -4.75 -7.98 -5.08
CA LEU A 93 -5.28 -9.22 -4.53
C LEU A 93 -6.16 -9.96 -5.55
N SER A 94 -7.03 -9.24 -6.26
CA SER A 94 -8.02 -9.84 -7.17
C SER A 94 -7.38 -10.42 -8.43
N GLU A 95 -6.39 -9.72 -8.99
CA GLU A 95 -5.74 -10.06 -10.25
C GLU A 95 -4.34 -10.67 -10.04
N GLU A 96 -3.99 -10.99 -8.80
CA GLU A 96 -2.69 -11.58 -8.42
C GLU A 96 -1.46 -10.75 -8.86
N ILE A 97 -1.61 -9.42 -9.00
CA ILE A 97 -0.51 -8.52 -9.37
C ILE A 97 0.58 -8.58 -8.28
N PRO A 98 1.82 -9.00 -8.61
CA PRO A 98 2.87 -9.16 -7.61
C PRO A 98 3.28 -7.83 -6.95
N LEU A 99 3.30 -7.81 -5.62
CA LEU A 99 3.81 -6.70 -4.83
C LEU A 99 5.17 -7.06 -4.21
N TYR A 100 6.07 -6.09 -4.17
CA TYR A 100 7.42 -6.24 -3.60
C TYR A 100 7.74 -5.09 -2.65
N LEU A 101 8.42 -5.42 -1.55
CA LEU A 101 8.99 -4.43 -0.65
C LEU A 101 10.30 -3.88 -1.24
N GLN A 102 10.21 -2.75 -1.92
CA GLN A 102 11.40 -2.11 -2.47
C GLN A 102 12.19 -1.37 -1.37
N LYS A 103 13.41 -1.83 -1.10
CA LYS A 103 14.35 -1.12 -0.21
C LYS A 103 15.00 0.07 -0.95
N THR A 104 15.17 1.18 -0.24
CA THR A 104 15.76 2.41 -0.81
C THR A 104 17.13 2.13 -1.44
N ARG A 105 17.36 2.65 -2.64
CA ARG A 105 18.60 2.47 -3.45
C ARG A 105 18.84 1.08 -4.02
N ILE A 106 17.91 0.13 -3.86
CA ILE A 106 17.99 -1.19 -4.49
C ILE A 106 17.14 -1.20 -5.77
N THR A 107 17.75 -1.62 -6.87
CA THR A 107 17.14 -1.71 -8.22
C THR A 107 16.89 -3.15 -8.66
N THR A 108 17.18 -4.11 -7.79
CA THR A 108 16.90 -5.53 -7.98
C THR A 108 15.84 -5.96 -6.97
N LEU A 109 14.90 -6.79 -7.39
CA LEU A 109 13.85 -7.33 -6.54
C LEU A 109 14.06 -8.82 -6.42
N HIS A 110 14.26 -9.28 -5.19
CA HIS A 110 14.40 -10.69 -4.93
C HIS A 110 13.05 -11.33 -4.59
N PRO A 111 12.85 -12.64 -4.87
CA PRO A 111 11.62 -13.34 -4.53
C PRO A 111 11.25 -13.24 -3.03
N GLU A 112 12.24 -13.19 -2.15
CA GLU A 112 12.05 -13.02 -0.70
C GLU A 112 11.51 -11.65 -0.29
N ASP A 113 11.62 -10.62 -1.13
CA ASP A 113 11.03 -9.30 -0.89
C ASP A 113 9.56 -9.24 -1.35
N ARG A 114 9.00 -10.34 -1.90
CA ARG A 114 7.60 -10.39 -2.34
C ARG A 114 6.67 -10.30 -1.13
N LEU A 115 5.65 -9.46 -1.26
CA LEU A 115 4.59 -9.31 -0.28
C LEU A 115 3.44 -10.26 -0.62
N SER A 116 2.77 -10.73 0.43
CA SER A 116 1.50 -11.47 0.34
C SER A 116 0.40 -10.59 0.91
N ILE A 117 -0.81 -10.68 0.33
CA ILE A 117 -2.00 -10.01 0.85
C ILE A 117 -2.89 -11.09 1.45
N GLU A 118 -3.24 -10.93 2.73
CA GLU A 118 -4.20 -11.81 3.40
C GLU A 118 -5.63 -11.41 3.00
N PRO A 119 -6.39 -12.28 2.28
CA PRO A 119 -7.76 -11.98 1.91
C PRO A 119 -8.72 -11.93 3.12
N ALA A 120 -8.39 -12.58 4.23
CA ALA A 120 -9.23 -12.58 5.42
C ALA A 120 -9.11 -11.27 6.20
N GLU A 121 -10.23 -10.57 6.37
CA GLU A 121 -10.29 -9.34 7.16
C GLU A 121 -9.84 -9.58 8.61
N GLY A 122 -9.06 -8.62 9.13
CA GLY A 122 -8.74 -8.53 10.54
C GLY A 122 -9.90 -7.92 11.32
N ILE A 123 -10.53 -8.71 12.18
CA ILE A 123 -11.69 -8.30 12.98
C ILE A 123 -11.22 -7.96 14.40
N PRO A 124 -11.49 -6.75 14.91
CA PRO A 124 -11.26 -6.45 16.32
C PRO A 124 -12.28 -7.19 17.19
N VAL A 125 -11.78 -8.02 18.11
CA VAL A 125 -12.59 -8.80 19.06
C VAL A 125 -12.34 -8.27 20.46
N PHE A 126 -13.41 -7.82 21.09
CA PHE A 126 -13.41 -7.41 22.48
C PHE A 126 -14.09 -8.47 23.34
N ARG A 127 -13.30 -9.13 24.19
CA ARG A 127 -13.73 -10.26 25.01
C ARG A 127 -13.81 -9.84 26.47
N PHE A 128 -14.91 -10.22 27.11
CA PHE A 128 -15.10 -10.11 28.55
C PHE A 128 -15.28 -11.49 29.13
N ASP A 129 -14.48 -11.83 30.14
CA ASP A 129 -14.62 -13.06 30.90
C ASP A 129 -14.99 -12.68 32.33
N ARG A 130 -16.13 -13.19 32.81
CA ARG A 130 -16.60 -13.00 34.17
C ARG A 130 -16.41 -14.29 34.95
N SER A 131 -15.71 -14.20 36.06
CA SER A 131 -15.48 -15.30 37.01
C SER A 131 -16.03 -14.94 38.40
N HIS A 132 -15.94 -15.87 39.35
CA HIS A 132 -16.28 -15.60 40.75
C HIS A 132 -15.31 -14.60 41.40
N GLU A 133 -14.10 -14.45 40.87
CA GLU A 133 -13.04 -13.59 41.40
C GLU A 133 -13.09 -12.16 40.83
N GLY A 134 -13.80 -11.96 39.72
CA GLY A 134 -13.93 -10.65 39.10
C GLY A 134 -14.31 -10.71 37.62
N SER A 135 -14.02 -9.64 36.90
CA SER A 135 -14.18 -9.58 35.44
C SER A 135 -12.84 -9.20 34.81
N SER A 136 -12.43 -9.93 33.78
CA SER A 136 -11.28 -9.60 32.94
C SER A 136 -11.77 -9.21 31.55
N TYR A 137 -11.01 -8.34 30.89
CA TYR A 137 -11.27 -7.95 29.51
C TYR A 137 -9.99 -8.05 28.68
N SER A 138 -10.15 -8.34 27.40
CA SER A 138 -9.06 -8.36 26.43
C SER A 138 -9.53 -7.81 25.09
N LEU A 139 -8.67 -7.05 24.43
CA LEU A 139 -8.85 -6.63 23.05
C LEU A 139 -7.81 -7.36 22.20
N LEU A 140 -8.27 -8.02 21.15
CA LEU A 140 -7.43 -8.77 20.22
C LEU A 140 -7.94 -8.55 18.78
N VAL A 141 -7.12 -8.86 17.79
CA VAL A 141 -7.52 -8.90 16.38
C VAL A 141 -7.51 -10.35 15.96
N GLU A 142 -8.56 -10.81 15.27
CA GLU A 142 -8.60 -12.14 14.68
C GLU A 142 -8.61 -12.02 13.15
N SER A 143 -7.89 -12.89 12.46
CA SER A 143 -8.01 -13.07 11.01
C SER A 143 -8.17 -14.57 10.73
N ALA A 144 -9.11 -14.91 9.85
CA ALA A 144 -9.48 -16.30 9.56
C ALA A 144 -9.76 -17.17 10.81
N GLY A 145 -10.30 -16.57 11.89
CA GLY A 145 -10.58 -17.24 13.16
C GLY A 145 -9.36 -17.56 14.03
N GLN A 146 -8.19 -16.99 13.72
CA GLN A 146 -6.98 -17.10 14.52
C GLN A 146 -6.59 -15.73 15.10
N PRO A 147 -6.17 -15.64 16.37
CA PRO A 147 -5.65 -14.40 16.94
C PRO A 147 -4.38 -13.94 16.21
N LEU A 148 -4.35 -12.67 15.83
CA LEU A 148 -3.21 -11.99 15.24
C LEU A 148 -2.42 -11.26 16.35
N ASP A 149 -1.18 -11.70 16.64
CA ASP A 149 -0.34 -10.99 17.60
C ASP A 149 0.40 -9.82 16.95
N LEU A 150 -0.01 -8.61 17.34
CA LEU A 150 0.54 -7.35 16.85
C LEU A 150 1.59 -6.75 17.80
N ARG A 151 1.76 -7.26 19.02
CA ARG A 151 2.47 -6.55 20.10
C ARG A 151 4.00 -6.51 19.96
N ASN A 152 4.57 -7.41 19.16
CA ASN A 152 6.03 -7.52 18.96
C ASN A 152 6.44 -7.50 17.48
N SER A 153 5.53 -7.04 16.62
CA SER A 153 5.73 -7.03 15.17
C SER A 153 6.00 -5.62 14.67
N VAL A 154 6.83 -5.49 13.64
CA VAL A 154 6.99 -4.22 12.93
C VAL A 154 5.75 -4.02 12.06
N ILE A 155 4.90 -3.08 12.47
CA ILE A 155 3.62 -2.77 11.82
C ILE A 155 3.74 -1.45 11.09
N GLU A 156 3.28 -1.43 9.85
CA GLU A 156 3.11 -0.22 9.06
C GLU A 156 1.63 -0.05 8.70
N ILE A 157 1.09 1.16 8.88
CA ILE A 157 -0.29 1.47 8.48
C ILE A 157 -0.24 2.01 7.06
N LEU A 158 -0.85 1.28 6.11
CA LEU A 158 -0.91 1.65 4.70
C LEU A 158 -2.14 2.50 4.37
N SER A 159 -3.23 2.27 5.10
CA SER A 159 -4.47 3.05 5.02
C SER A 159 -5.19 3.01 6.36
N ASN A 160 -5.77 4.12 6.80
CA ASN A 160 -6.56 4.18 8.02
C ASN A 160 -8.05 3.85 7.75
N LYS A 161 -8.55 4.14 6.55
CA LYS A 161 -9.98 3.99 6.21
C LYS A 161 -10.19 3.58 4.74
N PRO A 162 -10.51 2.30 4.47
CA PRO A 162 -10.52 1.17 5.42
C PRO A 162 -9.11 0.87 5.98
N CYS A 163 -9.04 0.28 7.18
CA CYS A 163 -7.77 0.01 7.84
C CYS A 163 -7.02 -1.11 7.10
N VAL A 164 -5.80 -0.81 6.65
CA VAL A 164 -4.89 -1.78 6.07
C VAL A 164 -3.54 -1.62 6.75
N ILE A 165 -3.02 -2.72 7.27
CA ILE A 165 -1.73 -2.77 7.94
C ILE A 165 -0.82 -3.73 7.19
N ARG A 166 0.49 -3.56 7.33
CA ARG A 166 1.48 -4.55 6.91
C ARG A 166 2.25 -5.03 8.12
N VAL A 167 2.36 -6.35 8.27
CA VAL A 167 3.12 -7.03 9.31
C VAL A 167 4.20 -7.87 8.63
N GLY A 168 5.44 -7.35 8.60
CA GLY A 168 6.52 -8.01 7.86
C GLY A 168 6.22 -8.10 6.35
N HIS A 169 6.13 -9.30 5.79
CA HIS A 169 5.83 -9.52 4.35
C HIS A 169 4.35 -9.83 4.07
N VAL A 170 3.47 -9.66 5.06
CA VAL A 170 2.03 -9.85 4.92
C VAL A 170 1.33 -8.50 5.05
N ILE A 171 0.43 -8.21 4.13
CA ILE A 171 -0.52 -7.09 4.16
C ILE A 171 -1.87 -7.64 4.59
#